data_AF-A0A9D7GYV2-F1
#
_entry.id   AF-A0A9D7GYV2-F1
#
_cell.length_a   1.000
_cell.length_b   1.000
_cell.length_c   1.000
_cell.angle_alpha   90.00
_cell.angle_beta   90.00
_cell.angle_gamma   90.00
#
_symmetry.space_group_name_H-M   'P 1'
#
loop_
_entity.id
_entity.type
_entity.pdbx_description
1 polymer ?
#
loop_
_entity_poly.entity_id
_entity_poly.type
_entity_poly.pdbx_seq_one_letter_code
_entity_poly.pdbx_strand_id
1 'polypeptide(L)'
;MKLLAVLGALGVAAWLAACNPQRFVASPDDYRDYRRVRTALTLGGRLRAAEEYLKARPKGAFADELKALFDEEEARYFETAKTSQGGTLEYLTFLPRGPHADAAHSLLVAWNMRIEEGEGVTLLAEARRTEARLAGAQIQRQLVGETIFEGLKAIGDRELYNRTRETLPEPAKRFLAGSGGATWGPMPISTTRDLFFVIPTNLERESRLATLTLSLVLDGARVRRARLSGPDLYVHWLEADAMLALDPADPAQRRRANAHATERLTGFFEGTFPGERCAGARAEARAAEVLLERACDGFRVRVAAGTGLGDDDVIEVARTTP
;
A
#
# COMPACT_ATOMS: atom_id res chain seq x y z
N MET A 1 -19.43 90.72 43.94
CA MET A 1 -18.32 90.95 44.90
C MET A 1 -18.78 90.45 46.27
N LYS A 2 -17.95 89.58 46.91
CA LYS A 2 -18.15 88.89 48.22
C LYS A 2 -19.15 87.72 48.11
N LEU A 3 -18.87 86.45 48.46
CA LEU A 3 -17.81 85.84 49.27
C LEU A 3 -17.37 84.50 48.66
N LEU A 4 -16.09 84.43 48.26
CA LEU A 4 -15.25 83.21 48.30
C LEU A 4 -14.63 83.20 49.70
N ALA A 5 -14.94 82.22 50.56
CA ALA A 5 -14.10 81.82 51.72
C ALA A 5 -14.77 80.80 52.66
N VAL A 6 -15.19 79.60 52.21
CA VAL A 6 -15.37 78.44 53.14
C VAL A 6 -15.18 77.11 52.38
N LEU A 7 -14.05 76.92 51.71
CA LEU A 7 -13.77 75.69 50.94
C LEU A 7 -12.33 75.20 51.12
N GLY A 8 -11.76 75.42 52.31
CA GLY A 8 -10.33 75.23 52.57
C GLY A 8 -9.97 74.45 53.84
N ALA A 9 -10.84 73.57 54.36
CA ALA A 9 -10.52 72.82 55.60
C ALA A 9 -10.98 71.35 55.67
N LEU A 10 -11.62 70.79 54.63
CA LEU A 10 -12.10 69.39 54.63
C LEU A 10 -11.40 68.45 53.62
N GLY A 11 -10.41 68.96 52.87
CA GLY A 11 -9.73 68.21 51.80
C GLY A 11 -8.40 67.53 52.17
N VAL A 12 -7.87 67.70 53.39
CA VAL A 12 -6.52 67.23 53.75
C VAL A 12 -6.53 65.98 54.67
N ALA A 13 -7.67 65.62 55.27
CA ALA A 13 -7.75 64.45 56.15
C ALA A 13 -7.93 63.10 55.43
N ALA A 14 -8.28 63.10 54.13
CA ALA A 14 -8.51 61.86 53.37
C ALA A 14 -7.24 61.28 52.69
N TRP A 15 -6.11 62.01 52.69
CA TRP A 15 -4.85 61.54 52.09
C TRP A 15 -3.93 60.78 53.06
N LEU A 16 -4.19 60.83 54.38
CA LEU A 16 -3.34 60.16 55.38
C LEU A 16 -3.85 58.76 55.79
N ALA A 17 -5.02 58.33 55.30
CA ALA A 17 -5.56 56.99 55.58
C ALA A 17 -5.10 55.91 54.56
N ALA A 18 -4.32 56.27 53.53
CA ALA A 18 -3.81 55.31 52.54
C ALA A 18 -2.47 54.65 52.93
N CYS A 19 -1.81 55.11 54.00
CA CYS A 19 -0.68 54.39 54.59
C CYS A 19 -1.20 53.38 55.61
N ASN A 20 -1.51 52.16 55.19
CA ASN A 20 -1.74 51.04 56.10
C ASN A 20 -0.38 50.51 56.61
N PRO A 21 0.00 50.76 57.88
CA PRO A 21 1.31 50.37 58.43
C PRO A 21 1.47 48.85 58.59
N GLN A 22 0.42 48.05 58.39
CA GLN A 22 0.49 46.59 58.46
C GLN A 22 1.36 45.96 57.35
N ARG A 23 1.69 46.67 56.28
CA ARG A 23 2.52 46.14 55.18
C ARG A 23 4.03 46.06 55.49
N PHE A 24 4.49 46.62 56.62
CA PHE A 24 5.91 46.55 57.02
C PHE A 24 6.22 45.45 58.05
N VAL A 25 5.27 44.57 58.38
CA VAL A 25 5.44 43.49 59.38
C VAL A 25 5.33 42.10 58.75
N ALA A 26 5.91 41.89 57.56
CA ALA A 26 6.07 40.55 57.01
C ALA A 26 7.33 39.90 57.63
N SER A 27 7.24 38.63 58.05
CA SER A 27 8.43 37.92 58.52
C SER A 27 9.42 37.70 57.37
N PRO A 28 10.74 37.55 57.64
CA PRO A 28 11.73 37.30 56.59
C PRO A 28 11.39 36.08 55.71
N ASP A 29 10.80 35.04 56.30
CA ASP A 29 10.37 33.86 55.55
C ASP A 29 9.14 34.13 54.68
N ASP A 30 8.18 34.94 55.16
CA ASP A 30 6.99 35.35 54.40
C ASP A 30 7.38 36.18 53.16
N TYR A 31 8.30 37.12 53.34
CA TYR A 31 8.84 37.91 52.25
C TYR A 31 9.66 37.08 51.25
N ARG A 32 10.45 36.09 51.73
CA ARG A 32 11.22 35.19 50.85
C ARG A 32 10.31 34.39 49.93
N ASP A 33 9.22 33.84 50.45
CA ASP A 33 8.29 33.02 49.67
C ASP A 33 7.49 33.91 48.70
N TYR A 34 7.05 35.10 49.12
CA TYR A 34 6.45 36.10 48.22
C TYR A 34 7.39 36.52 47.09
N ARG A 35 8.69 36.74 47.39
CA ARG A 35 9.69 37.12 46.38
C ARG A 35 9.82 36.08 45.28
N ARG A 36 9.71 34.77 45.60
CA ARG A 36 9.76 33.70 44.59
C ARG A 36 8.67 33.84 43.54
N VAL A 37 7.47 34.25 43.94
CA VAL A 37 6.36 34.54 43.01
C VAL A 37 6.73 35.71 42.08
N ARG A 38 7.26 36.80 42.64
CA ARG A 38 7.62 38.01 41.88
C ARG A 38 8.79 37.80 40.93
N THR A 39 9.70 36.88 41.23
CA THR A 39 10.91 36.62 40.43
C THR A 39 10.78 35.42 39.49
N ALA A 40 9.62 34.76 39.41
CA ALA A 40 9.41 33.63 38.51
C ALA A 40 9.50 34.07 37.04
N LEU A 41 10.19 33.26 36.22
CA LEU A 41 10.50 33.59 34.81
C LEU A 41 9.36 33.27 33.85
N THR A 42 8.47 32.34 34.21
CA THR A 42 7.34 31.92 33.38
C THR A 42 6.04 32.11 34.14
N LEU A 43 4.93 32.27 33.42
CA LEU A 43 3.59 32.39 34.00
C LEU A 43 3.24 31.14 34.83
N GLY A 44 3.47 29.94 34.30
CA GLY A 44 3.25 28.69 35.03
C GLY A 44 4.12 28.57 36.29
N GLY A 45 5.39 28.98 36.23
CA GLY A 45 6.26 29.03 37.40
C GLY A 45 5.80 30.03 38.47
N ARG A 46 5.25 31.17 38.03
CA ARG A 46 4.67 32.18 38.93
C ARG A 46 3.43 31.65 39.62
N LEU A 47 2.51 31.04 38.88
CA LEU A 47 1.28 30.45 39.43
C LEU A 47 1.60 29.33 40.42
N ARG A 48 2.54 28.44 40.09
CA ARG A 48 3.00 27.40 41.01
C ARG A 48 3.57 27.98 42.30
N ALA A 49 4.44 28.99 42.20
CA ALA A 49 5.01 29.64 43.37
C ALA A 49 3.92 30.34 44.22
N ALA A 50 2.91 30.92 43.58
CA ALA A 50 1.77 31.52 44.28
C ALA A 50 0.91 30.46 44.99
N GLU A 51 0.62 29.33 44.36
CA GLU A 51 -0.08 28.19 44.97
C GLU A 51 0.69 27.64 46.19
N GLU A 52 2.00 27.45 46.04
CA GLU A 52 2.88 26.99 47.12
C GLU A 52 2.88 27.99 48.30
N TYR A 53 2.91 29.30 48.03
CA TYR A 53 2.79 30.34 49.05
C TYR A 53 1.44 30.26 49.77
N LEU A 54 0.33 30.24 49.03
CA LEU A 54 -1.02 30.24 49.61
C LEU A 54 -1.28 29.00 50.48
N LYS A 55 -0.70 27.86 50.09
CA LYS A 55 -0.76 26.62 50.87
C LYS A 55 0.09 26.69 52.15
N ALA A 56 1.30 27.24 52.07
CA ALA A 56 2.20 27.33 53.21
C ALA A 56 1.80 28.45 54.20
N ARG A 57 1.20 29.53 53.69
CA ARG A 57 0.91 30.76 54.44
C ARG A 57 -0.51 31.27 54.14
N PRO A 58 -1.56 30.53 54.54
CA PRO A 58 -2.95 30.94 54.26
C PRO A 58 -3.36 32.25 54.95
N LYS A 59 -2.61 32.70 55.97
CA LYS A 59 -2.80 33.98 56.67
C LYS A 59 -1.57 34.90 56.55
N GLY A 60 -0.73 34.68 55.53
CA GLY A 60 0.47 35.48 55.29
C GLY A 60 0.14 36.93 54.89
N ALA A 61 1.10 37.84 55.03
CA ALA A 61 0.87 39.26 54.78
C ALA A 61 0.48 39.57 53.33
N PHE A 62 0.81 38.67 52.39
CA PHE A 62 0.53 38.80 50.95
C PHE A 62 -0.53 37.82 50.45
N ALA A 63 -1.21 37.08 51.34
CA ALA A 63 -2.14 36.02 50.94
C ALA A 63 -3.31 36.54 50.10
N ASP A 64 -3.93 37.66 50.49
CA ASP A 64 -5.07 38.23 49.76
C ASP A 64 -4.68 38.72 48.35
N GLU A 65 -3.51 39.35 48.24
CA GLU A 65 -2.96 39.82 46.96
C GLU A 65 -2.65 38.64 46.03
N LEU A 66 -1.93 37.64 46.54
CA LEU A 66 -1.54 36.47 45.75
C LEU A 66 -2.73 35.60 45.39
N LYS A 67 -3.77 35.55 46.24
CA LYS A 67 -5.01 34.86 45.92
C LYS A 67 -5.74 35.53 44.76
N ALA A 68 -5.92 36.85 44.80
CA ALA A 68 -6.56 37.59 43.71
C ALA A 68 -5.79 37.44 42.39
N LEU A 69 -4.46 37.52 42.45
CA LEU A 69 -3.60 37.31 41.28
C LEU A 69 -3.70 35.87 40.75
N PHE A 70 -3.65 34.87 41.63
CA PHE A 70 -3.73 33.47 41.24
C PHE A 70 -5.07 33.17 40.58
N ASP A 71 -6.18 33.57 41.19
CA ASP A 71 -7.53 33.29 40.69
C ASP A 71 -7.76 33.94 39.29
N GLU A 72 -7.20 35.13 39.02
CA GLU A 72 -7.30 35.78 37.69
C GLU A 72 -6.35 35.17 36.65
N GLU A 73 -5.07 35.01 37.01
CA GLU A 73 -4.03 34.57 36.07
C GLU A 73 -4.14 33.09 35.72
N GLU A 74 -4.56 32.25 36.66
CA GLU A 74 -4.75 30.81 36.44
C GLU A 74 -5.83 30.55 35.39
N ALA A 75 -6.97 31.23 35.47
CA ALA A 75 -8.06 31.06 34.51
C ALA A 75 -7.59 31.41 33.09
N ARG A 76 -6.85 32.52 32.94
CA ARG A 76 -6.28 32.92 31.65
C ARG A 76 -5.22 31.95 31.15
N TYR A 77 -4.42 31.40 32.05
CA TYR A 77 -3.39 30.42 31.73
C TYR A 77 -4.02 29.10 31.24
N PHE A 78 -5.07 28.61 31.90
CA PHE A 78 -5.81 27.43 31.47
C PHE A 78 -6.49 27.62 30.10
N GLU A 79 -7.12 28.77 29.86
CA GLU A 79 -7.75 29.10 28.57
C GLU A 79 -6.75 29.06 27.39
N THR A 80 -5.50 29.44 27.63
CA THR A 80 -4.44 29.32 26.64
C THR A 80 -3.96 27.87 26.51
N ALA A 81 -3.75 27.19 27.64
CA ALA A 81 -3.27 25.82 27.72
C ALA A 81 -4.18 24.81 27.01
N LYS A 82 -5.51 24.95 27.13
CA LYS A 82 -6.49 24.01 26.54
C LYS A 82 -6.50 23.96 25.00
N THR A 83 -5.85 24.92 24.33
CA THR A 83 -5.84 25.00 22.86
C THR A 83 -4.93 23.96 22.20
N SER A 84 -4.01 23.34 22.95
CA SER A 84 -3.09 22.32 22.44
C SER A 84 -2.75 21.27 23.50
N GLN A 85 -2.35 20.09 23.04
CA GLN A 85 -1.88 19.01 23.93
C GLN A 85 -0.65 19.45 24.75
N GLY A 86 0.31 20.12 24.11
CA GLY A 86 1.52 20.64 24.76
C GLY A 86 1.21 21.66 25.85
N GLY A 87 0.32 22.61 25.59
CA GLY A 87 -0.11 23.60 26.59
C GLY A 87 -0.86 22.95 27.76
N THR A 88 -1.72 21.97 27.49
CA THR A 88 -2.44 21.21 28.52
C THR A 88 -1.47 20.42 29.42
N LEU A 89 -0.44 19.80 28.84
CA LEU A 89 0.62 19.12 29.59
C LEU A 89 1.44 20.09 30.43
N GLU A 90 1.78 21.25 29.87
CA GLU A 90 2.51 22.31 30.58
C GLU A 90 1.71 22.83 31.77
N TYR A 91 0.40 23.05 31.61
CA TYR A 91 -0.50 23.43 32.69
C TYR A 91 -0.48 22.40 33.83
N LEU A 92 -0.64 21.10 33.52
CA LEU A 92 -0.59 20.02 34.52
C LEU A 92 0.79 19.85 35.16
N THR A 93 1.86 20.24 34.46
CA THR A 93 3.23 20.21 35.00
C THR A 93 3.44 21.27 36.07
N PHE A 94 2.91 22.48 35.87
CA PHE A 94 3.04 23.58 36.83
C PHE A 94 1.97 23.54 37.94
N LEU A 95 0.74 23.15 37.61
CA LEU A 95 -0.42 23.14 38.51
C LEU A 95 -1.11 21.77 38.50
N PRO A 96 -0.47 20.70 39.00
CA PRO A 96 -1.04 19.35 38.99
C PRO A 96 -2.29 19.20 39.87
N ARG A 97 -2.56 20.17 40.75
CA ARG A 97 -3.74 20.22 41.63
C ARG A 97 -4.46 21.57 41.56
N GLY A 98 -4.24 22.31 40.48
CA GLY A 98 -4.86 23.62 40.27
C GLY A 98 -6.37 23.52 40.00
N PRO A 99 -7.08 24.67 40.02
CA PRO A 99 -8.54 24.73 39.84
C PRO A 99 -9.07 24.00 38.60
N HIS A 100 -8.34 24.05 37.47
CA HIS A 100 -8.72 23.37 36.23
C HIS A 100 -7.97 22.04 35.96
N ALA A 101 -7.34 21.42 36.96
CA ALA A 101 -6.56 20.18 36.76
C ALA A 101 -7.38 19.01 36.19
N ASP A 102 -8.60 18.77 36.70
CA ASP A 102 -9.46 17.69 36.22
C ASP A 102 -9.91 17.91 34.75
N ALA A 103 -10.18 19.17 34.39
CA ALA A 103 -10.51 19.55 33.04
C ALA A 103 -9.31 19.37 32.10
N ALA A 104 -8.11 19.76 32.53
CA ALA A 104 -6.86 19.55 31.79
C ALA A 104 -6.54 18.06 31.59
N HIS A 105 -6.74 17.22 32.63
CA HIS A 105 -6.58 15.77 32.51
C HIS A 105 -7.55 15.18 31.49
N SER A 106 -8.82 15.59 31.52
CA SER A 106 -9.85 15.13 30.58
C SER A 106 -9.52 15.52 29.13
N LEU A 107 -9.02 16.75 28.93
CA LEU A 107 -8.56 17.22 27.62
C LEU A 107 -7.38 16.38 27.11
N LEU A 108 -6.39 16.10 27.96
CA LEU A 108 -5.23 15.29 27.59
C LEU A 108 -5.63 13.88 27.12
N VAL A 109 -6.59 13.24 27.81
CA VAL A 109 -7.16 11.96 27.38
C VAL A 109 -7.83 12.08 26.01
N ALA A 110 -8.65 13.12 25.79
CA ALA A 110 -9.31 13.34 24.51
C ALA A 110 -8.33 13.58 23.35
N TRP A 111 -7.22 14.28 23.60
CA TRP A 111 -6.15 14.47 22.61
C TRP A 111 -5.48 13.15 22.23
N ASN A 112 -5.17 12.30 23.22
CA ASN A 112 -4.54 11.00 22.98
C ASN A 112 -5.45 10.07 22.16
N MET A 113 -6.74 10.00 22.49
CA MET A 113 -7.71 9.20 21.71
C MET A 113 -7.78 9.64 20.24
N ARG A 114 -7.76 10.95 19.97
CA ARG A 114 -7.77 11.49 18.60
C ARG A 114 -6.51 11.12 17.81
N ILE A 115 -5.35 11.08 18.46
CA ILE A 115 -4.08 10.67 17.83
C ILE A 115 -4.16 9.19 17.44
N GLU A 116 -4.59 8.33 18.38
CA GLU A 116 -4.75 6.89 18.14
C GLU A 116 -5.73 6.59 17.00
N GLU A 117 -6.87 7.29 16.95
CA GLU A 117 -7.83 7.18 15.84
C GLU A 117 -7.23 7.62 14.50
N GLY A 118 -6.49 8.74 14.48
CA GLY A 118 -5.83 9.24 13.28
C GLY A 118 -4.78 8.27 12.74
N GLU A 119 -3.92 7.73 13.61
CA GLU A 119 -2.94 6.71 13.26
C GLU A 119 -3.61 5.43 12.76
N GLY A 120 -4.67 4.96 13.44
CA GLY A 120 -5.45 3.80 13.01
C GLY A 120 -6.01 3.94 11.60
N VAL A 121 -6.57 5.10 11.25
CA VAL A 121 -7.07 5.38 9.89
C VAL A 121 -5.95 5.34 8.86
N THR A 122 -4.77 5.90 9.15
CA THR A 122 -3.63 5.89 8.23
C THR A 122 -3.10 4.47 7.99
N LEU A 123 -2.96 3.67 9.05
CA LEU A 123 -2.51 2.28 8.97
C LEU A 123 -3.49 1.42 8.15
N LEU A 124 -4.80 1.58 8.36
CA LEU A 124 -5.82 0.87 7.58
C LEU A 124 -5.79 1.26 6.11
N ALA A 125 -5.57 2.55 5.79
CA ALA A 125 -5.45 3.00 4.42
C ALA A 125 -4.20 2.43 3.73
N GLU A 126 -3.08 2.34 4.44
CA GLU A 126 -1.84 1.73 3.94
C GLU A 126 -1.98 0.21 3.75
N ALA A 127 -2.62 -0.48 4.69
CA ALA A 127 -2.93 -1.91 4.59
C ALA A 127 -3.77 -2.20 3.33
N ARG A 128 -4.86 -1.45 3.11
CA ARG A 128 -5.71 -1.60 1.92
C ARG A 128 -4.96 -1.35 0.61
N ARG A 129 -4.08 -0.35 0.55
CA ARG A 129 -3.24 -0.10 -0.63
C ARG A 129 -2.28 -1.26 -0.88
N THR A 130 -1.72 -1.83 0.18
CA THR A 130 -0.82 -2.99 0.10
C THR A 130 -1.56 -4.23 -0.38
N GLU A 131 -2.73 -4.53 0.19
CA GLU A 131 -3.61 -5.62 -0.24
C GLU A 131 -4.00 -5.47 -1.72
N ALA A 132 -4.48 -4.29 -2.13
CA ALA A 132 -4.85 -4.04 -3.53
C ALA A 132 -3.67 -4.26 -4.49
N ARG A 133 -2.46 -3.87 -4.09
CA ARG A 133 -1.24 -4.09 -4.88
C ARG A 133 -0.87 -5.58 -4.97
N LEU A 134 -1.00 -6.33 -3.87
CA LEU A 134 -0.74 -7.77 -3.85
C LEU A 134 -1.77 -8.54 -4.70
N ALA A 135 -3.05 -8.18 -4.58
CA ALA A 135 -4.13 -8.74 -5.38
C ALA A 135 -3.93 -8.46 -6.88
N GLY A 136 -3.58 -7.22 -7.25
CA GLY A 136 -3.27 -6.87 -8.64
C GLY A 136 -2.11 -7.70 -9.20
N ALA A 137 -1.03 -7.87 -8.44
CA ALA A 137 0.10 -8.69 -8.86
C ALA A 137 -0.27 -10.18 -9.00
N GLN A 138 -1.16 -10.70 -8.16
CA GLN A 138 -1.68 -12.06 -8.28
C GLN A 138 -2.52 -12.25 -9.55
N ILE A 139 -3.43 -11.31 -9.84
CA ILE A 139 -4.26 -11.34 -11.05
C ILE A 139 -3.38 -11.33 -12.30
N GLN A 140 -2.34 -10.48 -12.34
CA GLN A 140 -1.39 -10.41 -13.45
C GLN A 140 -0.67 -11.74 -13.70
N ARG A 141 -0.22 -12.44 -12.64
CA ARG A 141 0.42 -13.75 -12.77
C ARG A 141 -0.54 -14.82 -13.27
N GLN A 142 -1.76 -14.85 -12.72
CA GLN A 142 -2.79 -15.79 -13.16
C GLN A 142 -3.15 -15.60 -14.64
N LEU A 143 -3.20 -14.35 -15.11
CA LEU A 143 -3.50 -14.03 -16.50
C LEU A 143 -2.49 -14.64 -17.49
N VAL A 144 -1.22 -14.82 -17.10
CA VAL A 144 -0.20 -15.50 -17.93
C VAL A 144 -0.64 -16.92 -18.24
N GLY A 145 -0.92 -17.72 -17.20
CA GLY A 145 -1.38 -19.10 -17.36
C GLY A 145 -2.71 -19.18 -18.11
N GLU A 146 -3.68 -18.33 -17.76
CA GLU A 146 -5.00 -18.30 -18.42
C GLU A 146 -4.89 -18.00 -19.92
N THR A 147 -4.06 -17.03 -20.31
CA THR A 147 -3.87 -16.66 -21.72
C THR A 147 -3.17 -17.79 -22.49
N ILE A 148 -2.17 -18.44 -21.89
CA ILE A 148 -1.53 -19.63 -22.50
C ILE A 148 -2.57 -20.73 -22.72
N PHE A 149 -3.40 -21.04 -21.71
CA PHE A 149 -4.45 -22.05 -21.84
C PHE A 149 -5.54 -21.68 -22.83
N GLU A 150 -5.88 -20.40 -22.98
CA GLU A 150 -6.80 -19.93 -24.02
C GLU A 150 -6.21 -20.19 -25.42
N GLY A 151 -4.93 -19.86 -25.62
CA GLY A 151 -4.21 -20.17 -26.87
C GLY A 151 -4.13 -21.68 -27.13
N LEU A 152 -3.88 -22.49 -26.09
CA LEU A 152 -3.88 -23.95 -26.18
C LEU A 152 -5.24 -24.51 -26.58
N LYS A 153 -6.35 -23.99 -26.01
CA LYS A 153 -7.71 -24.36 -26.42
C LYS A 153 -7.97 -24.02 -27.88
N ALA A 154 -7.48 -22.88 -28.36
CA ALA A 154 -7.61 -22.50 -29.76
C ALA A 154 -6.86 -23.47 -30.69
N ILE A 155 -5.58 -23.77 -30.43
CA ILE A 155 -4.79 -24.64 -31.32
C ILE A 155 -5.10 -26.13 -31.16
N GLY A 156 -5.58 -26.55 -29.98
CA GLY A 156 -5.95 -27.93 -29.68
C GLY A 156 -7.32 -28.34 -30.21
N ASP A 157 -8.16 -27.37 -30.61
CA ASP A 157 -9.46 -27.63 -31.22
C ASP A 157 -9.30 -28.23 -32.62
N ARG A 158 -9.69 -29.49 -32.79
CA ARG A 158 -9.61 -30.18 -34.08
C ARG A 158 -10.52 -29.54 -35.15
N GLU A 159 -11.58 -28.84 -34.75
CA GLU A 159 -12.47 -28.14 -35.68
C GLU A 159 -11.85 -26.89 -36.31
N LEU A 160 -10.75 -26.37 -35.75
CA LEU A 160 -9.97 -25.27 -36.32
C LEU A 160 -9.42 -25.61 -37.71
N TYR A 161 -8.96 -26.85 -37.87
CA TYR A 161 -8.22 -27.27 -39.05
C TYR A 161 -9.16 -27.46 -40.23
N ASN A 162 -8.68 -27.08 -41.42
CA ASN A 162 -9.46 -27.04 -42.66
C ASN A 162 -10.58 -25.98 -42.67
N ARG A 163 -10.64 -25.06 -41.70
CA ARG A 163 -11.53 -23.89 -41.73
C ARG A 163 -10.90 -22.71 -42.44
N THR A 164 -11.74 -21.81 -42.91
CA THR A 164 -11.30 -20.50 -43.42
C THR A 164 -11.28 -19.47 -42.29
N ARG A 165 -10.68 -18.31 -42.53
CA ARG A 165 -10.59 -17.22 -41.52
C ARG A 165 -11.96 -16.74 -41.03
N GLU A 166 -12.98 -16.85 -41.86
CA GLU A 166 -14.36 -16.41 -41.58
C GLU A 166 -15.11 -17.47 -40.75
N THR A 167 -14.69 -18.73 -40.84
CA THR A 167 -15.38 -19.89 -40.25
C THR A 167 -14.61 -20.53 -39.10
N LEU A 168 -13.70 -19.78 -38.48
CA LEU A 168 -12.94 -20.22 -37.32
C LEU A 168 -13.87 -20.59 -36.14
N PRO A 169 -13.51 -21.61 -35.34
CA PRO A 169 -14.24 -21.94 -34.13
C PRO A 169 -14.05 -20.86 -33.06
N GLU A 170 -14.97 -20.83 -32.09
CA GLU A 170 -15.06 -19.78 -31.08
C GLU A 170 -13.77 -19.59 -30.24
N PRO A 171 -13.07 -20.65 -29.80
CA PRO A 171 -11.80 -20.47 -29.07
C PRO A 171 -10.74 -19.72 -29.88
N ALA A 172 -10.57 -20.06 -31.16
CA ALA A 172 -9.62 -19.39 -32.04
C ALA A 172 -10.04 -17.95 -32.36
N LYS A 173 -11.35 -17.71 -32.58
CA LYS A 173 -11.88 -16.36 -32.79
C LYS A 173 -11.59 -15.46 -31.59
N ARG A 174 -11.90 -15.91 -30.38
CA ARG A 174 -11.70 -15.15 -29.15
C ARG A 174 -10.23 -14.76 -28.95
N PHE A 175 -9.32 -15.72 -29.13
CA PHE A 175 -7.90 -15.44 -28.95
C PHE A 175 -7.39 -14.43 -29.99
N LEU A 176 -7.69 -14.66 -31.27
CA LEU A 176 -7.24 -13.84 -32.40
C LEU A 176 -7.91 -12.47 -32.48
N ALA A 177 -9.11 -12.30 -31.94
CA ALA A 177 -9.82 -11.03 -31.98
C ALA A 177 -9.23 -9.98 -31.02
N GLY A 178 -8.38 -10.38 -30.08
CA GLY A 178 -7.89 -9.45 -29.06
C GLY A 178 -8.89 -9.25 -27.91
N SER A 179 -8.51 -8.43 -26.94
CA SER A 179 -9.41 -8.02 -25.84
C SER A 179 -10.55 -7.09 -26.31
N GLY A 180 -10.50 -6.64 -27.57
CA GLY A 180 -11.48 -5.73 -28.17
C GLY A 180 -12.67 -6.42 -28.85
N GLY A 181 -12.63 -7.74 -29.09
CA GLY A 181 -13.74 -8.56 -29.61
C GLY A 181 -14.21 -8.25 -31.04
N ALA A 182 -14.01 -7.03 -31.54
CA ALA A 182 -14.38 -6.58 -32.86
C ALA A 182 -13.13 -6.27 -33.68
N THR A 183 -12.93 -7.01 -34.76
CA THR A 183 -11.96 -6.67 -35.79
C THR A 183 -12.69 -5.95 -36.92
N TRP A 184 -12.24 -4.73 -37.25
CA TRP A 184 -12.69 -4.07 -38.48
C TRP A 184 -11.97 -4.75 -39.65
N GLY A 185 -12.58 -5.77 -40.23
CA GLY A 185 -12.02 -6.52 -41.36
C GLY A 185 -11.91 -8.03 -41.12
N PRO A 186 -11.15 -8.76 -41.96
CA PRO A 186 -11.03 -10.21 -41.84
C PRO A 186 -10.22 -10.59 -40.59
N MET A 187 -10.65 -11.65 -39.90
CA MET A 187 -9.99 -12.17 -38.69
C MET A 187 -8.49 -12.33 -38.89
N PRO A 188 -7.62 -11.77 -38.04
CA PRO A 188 -6.18 -11.87 -38.22
C PRO A 188 -5.73 -13.33 -38.17
N ILE A 189 -4.67 -13.63 -38.91
CA ILE A 189 -4.03 -14.97 -38.88
C ILE A 189 -3.00 -15.07 -37.76
N SER A 190 -2.67 -13.96 -37.08
CA SER A 190 -1.78 -13.97 -35.94
C SER A 190 -2.14 -12.86 -34.96
N THR A 191 -1.92 -13.10 -33.68
CA THR A 191 -2.13 -12.13 -32.59
C THR A 191 -1.08 -12.34 -31.52
N THR A 192 -0.47 -11.25 -31.09
CA THR A 192 0.50 -11.20 -30.00
C THR A 192 -0.14 -10.60 -28.75
N ARG A 193 0.15 -11.18 -27.60
CA ARG A 193 -0.29 -10.74 -26.27
C ARG A 193 0.94 -10.50 -25.41
N ASP A 194 1.05 -9.28 -24.90
CA ASP A 194 2.11 -8.88 -23.97
C ASP A 194 1.52 -8.82 -22.56
N LEU A 195 2.02 -9.68 -21.69
CA LEU A 195 1.50 -9.88 -20.34
C LEU A 195 2.56 -9.46 -19.33
N PHE A 196 2.32 -8.32 -18.69
CA PHE A 196 3.17 -7.83 -17.60
C PHE A 196 2.77 -8.47 -16.28
N PHE A 197 3.76 -8.95 -15.53
CA PHE A 197 3.54 -9.48 -14.19
C PHE A 197 4.72 -9.16 -13.28
N VAL A 198 4.49 -9.28 -11.97
CA VAL A 198 5.49 -8.94 -10.95
C VAL A 198 5.83 -10.17 -10.13
N ILE A 199 7.13 -10.40 -9.95
CA ILE A 199 7.67 -11.44 -9.07
C ILE A 199 8.23 -10.77 -7.81
N PRO A 200 7.87 -11.26 -6.60
CA PRO A 200 8.55 -10.81 -5.39
C PRO A 200 9.95 -11.45 -5.32
N THR A 201 11.01 -10.64 -5.29
CA THR A 201 12.35 -11.11 -4.93
C THR A 201 12.73 -10.62 -3.52
N ASN A 202 13.82 -11.13 -2.96
CA ASN A 202 14.21 -10.86 -1.58
C ASN A 202 14.52 -9.39 -1.29
N LEU A 203 14.86 -8.59 -2.32
CA LEU A 203 15.25 -7.20 -2.16
C LEU A 203 14.31 -6.25 -2.92
N GLU A 204 13.80 -6.65 -4.09
CA GLU A 204 12.94 -5.80 -4.92
C GLU A 204 11.84 -6.58 -5.65
N ARG A 205 10.87 -5.85 -6.19
CA ARG A 205 9.84 -6.42 -7.06
C ARG A 205 10.31 -6.30 -8.49
N GLU A 206 10.51 -7.43 -9.15
CA GLU A 206 10.93 -7.44 -10.55
C GLU A 206 9.71 -7.53 -11.47
N SER A 207 9.63 -6.61 -12.43
CA SER A 207 8.64 -6.69 -13.51
C SER A 207 9.15 -7.63 -14.58
N ARG A 208 8.27 -8.50 -15.05
CA ARG A 208 8.49 -9.41 -16.17
C ARG A 208 7.48 -9.14 -17.28
N LEU A 209 7.84 -9.55 -18.49
CA LEU A 209 6.99 -9.52 -19.66
C LEU A 209 6.97 -10.92 -20.27
N ALA A 210 5.79 -11.54 -20.30
CA ALA A 210 5.56 -12.74 -21.10
C ALA A 210 4.89 -12.33 -22.41
N THR A 211 5.57 -12.57 -23.53
CA THR A 211 5.01 -12.35 -24.87
C THR A 211 4.54 -13.68 -25.44
N LEU A 212 3.29 -13.70 -25.92
CA LEU A 212 2.65 -14.89 -26.48
C LEU A 212 2.04 -14.57 -27.84
N THR A 213 2.47 -15.28 -28.87
CA THR A 213 1.96 -15.13 -30.23
C THR A 213 1.25 -16.40 -30.67
N LEU A 214 -0.04 -16.30 -30.97
CA LEU A 214 -0.75 -17.32 -31.73
C LEU A 214 -0.66 -16.96 -33.22
N SER A 215 -0.33 -17.93 -34.06
CA SER A 215 -0.31 -17.78 -35.51
C SER A 215 -0.93 -19.00 -36.20
N LEU A 216 -1.67 -18.74 -37.27
CA LEU A 216 -2.28 -19.73 -38.14
C LEU A 216 -1.50 -19.77 -39.46
N VAL A 217 -1.11 -20.97 -39.87
CA VAL A 217 -0.50 -21.23 -41.18
C VAL A 217 -1.57 -21.81 -42.09
N LEU A 218 -1.82 -21.08 -43.18
CA LEU A 218 -2.84 -21.42 -44.17
C LEU A 218 -2.23 -22.14 -45.37
N ASP A 219 -3.00 -23.07 -45.93
CA ASP A 219 -2.81 -23.67 -47.26
C ASP A 219 -3.99 -23.23 -48.13
N GLY A 220 -3.72 -22.36 -49.09
CA GLY A 220 -4.75 -21.54 -49.72
C GLY A 220 -5.51 -20.72 -48.67
N ALA A 221 -6.83 -20.93 -48.57
CA ALA A 221 -7.69 -20.24 -47.61
C ALA A 221 -7.92 -21.02 -46.30
N ARG A 222 -7.34 -22.21 -46.14
CA ARG A 222 -7.69 -23.14 -45.06
C ARG A 222 -6.55 -23.33 -44.06
N VAL A 223 -6.88 -23.38 -42.77
CA VAL A 223 -5.90 -23.60 -41.69
C VAL A 223 -5.34 -25.02 -41.78
N ARG A 224 -4.02 -25.15 -41.85
CA ARG A 224 -3.30 -26.45 -41.78
C ARG A 224 -2.56 -26.66 -40.49
N ARG A 225 -2.08 -25.58 -39.90
CA ARG A 225 -1.23 -25.59 -38.73
C ARG A 225 -1.50 -24.35 -37.90
N ALA A 226 -1.44 -24.51 -36.59
CA ALA A 226 -1.48 -23.41 -35.65
C ALA A 226 -0.28 -23.51 -34.71
N ARG A 227 0.30 -22.36 -34.39
CA ARG A 227 1.47 -22.24 -33.54
C ARG A 227 1.16 -21.25 -32.43
N LEU A 228 1.51 -21.62 -31.22
CA LEU A 228 1.61 -20.74 -30.07
C LEU A 228 3.09 -20.65 -29.70
N SER A 229 3.68 -19.46 -29.73
CA SER A 229 5.09 -19.27 -29.41
C SER A 229 5.37 -17.97 -28.69
N GLY A 230 6.56 -17.88 -28.09
CA GLY A 230 7.05 -16.65 -27.50
C GLY A 230 8.45 -16.81 -26.93
N PRO A 231 9.19 -15.70 -26.79
CA PRO A 231 10.55 -15.72 -26.26
C PRO A 231 10.54 -16.18 -24.81
N ASP A 232 11.33 -17.20 -24.48
CA ASP A 232 11.46 -17.78 -23.14
C ASP A 232 10.09 -18.06 -22.46
N LEU A 233 9.06 -18.37 -23.24
CA LEU A 233 7.68 -18.51 -22.78
C LEU A 233 7.55 -19.52 -21.64
N TYR A 234 8.27 -20.64 -21.69
CA TYR A 234 8.21 -21.66 -20.63
C TYR A 234 8.86 -21.17 -19.34
N VAL A 235 9.91 -20.34 -19.43
CA VAL A 235 10.54 -19.72 -18.27
C VAL A 235 9.57 -18.75 -17.62
N HIS A 236 9.01 -17.82 -18.38
CA HIS A 236 8.05 -16.85 -17.85
C HIS A 236 6.76 -17.49 -17.33
N TRP A 237 6.33 -18.61 -17.92
CA TRP A 237 5.21 -19.38 -17.40
C TRP A 237 5.52 -19.98 -16.02
N LEU A 238 6.68 -20.62 -15.84
CA LEU A 238 7.10 -21.13 -14.53
C LEU A 238 7.30 -20.01 -13.52
N GLU A 239 7.89 -18.89 -13.92
CA GLU A 239 8.06 -17.71 -13.07
C GLU A 239 6.72 -17.18 -12.53
N ALA A 240 5.72 -17.06 -13.40
CA ALA A 240 4.37 -16.60 -13.03
C ALA A 240 3.65 -17.61 -12.12
N ASP A 241 3.73 -18.91 -12.43
CA ASP A 241 3.06 -19.97 -11.68
C ASP A 241 3.68 -20.20 -10.29
N ALA A 242 5.02 -20.24 -10.21
CA ALA A 242 5.75 -20.61 -9.01
C ALA A 242 6.28 -19.42 -8.20
N MET A 243 6.02 -18.18 -8.66
CA MET A 243 6.41 -16.93 -8.01
C MET A 243 7.91 -16.88 -7.67
N LEU A 244 8.75 -17.37 -8.58
CA LEU A 244 10.19 -17.40 -8.43
C LEU A 244 10.83 -16.77 -9.66
N ALA A 245 11.86 -15.94 -9.44
CA ALA A 245 12.63 -15.35 -10.54
C ALA A 245 13.55 -16.41 -11.12
N LEU A 246 13.59 -16.51 -12.46
CA LEU A 246 14.48 -17.40 -13.18
C LEU A 246 15.44 -16.59 -14.06
N ASP A 247 16.63 -17.14 -14.25
CA ASP A 247 17.57 -16.69 -15.27
C ASP A 247 17.38 -17.53 -16.55
N PRO A 248 16.80 -16.97 -17.64
CA PRO A 248 16.65 -17.66 -18.91
C PRO A 248 17.98 -18.01 -19.60
N ALA A 249 19.11 -17.44 -19.18
CA ALA A 249 20.43 -17.80 -19.68
C ALA A 249 21.02 -19.04 -18.96
N ASP A 250 20.50 -19.42 -17.78
CA ASP A 250 20.95 -20.60 -17.02
C ASP A 250 20.28 -21.89 -17.57
N PRO A 251 21.05 -22.83 -18.16
CA PRO A 251 20.51 -24.06 -18.72
C PRO A 251 19.80 -24.94 -17.69
N ALA A 252 20.20 -24.92 -16.41
CA ALA A 252 19.54 -25.70 -15.36
C ALA A 252 18.14 -25.16 -15.06
N GLN A 253 18.01 -23.84 -15.02
CA GLN A 253 16.73 -23.16 -14.81
C GLN A 253 15.80 -23.31 -16.03
N ARG A 254 16.34 -23.22 -17.26
CA ARG A 254 15.59 -23.56 -18.48
C ARG A 254 15.08 -24.99 -18.45
N ARG A 255 15.91 -25.98 -18.06
CA ARG A 255 15.46 -27.38 -17.95
C ARG A 255 14.31 -27.55 -16.96
N ARG A 256 14.32 -26.82 -15.84
CA ARG A 256 13.23 -26.81 -14.87
C ARG A 256 11.94 -26.21 -15.46
N ALA A 257 12.06 -25.10 -16.18
CA ALA A 257 10.94 -24.48 -16.90
C ALA A 257 10.35 -25.41 -17.97
N ASN A 258 11.21 -26.07 -18.75
CA ASN A 258 10.80 -27.04 -19.77
C ASN A 258 10.08 -28.23 -19.15
N ALA A 259 10.54 -28.74 -18.01
CA ALA A 259 9.87 -29.83 -17.29
C ALA A 259 8.47 -29.41 -16.81
N HIS A 260 8.34 -28.20 -16.23
CA HIS A 260 7.05 -27.63 -15.82
C HIS A 260 6.08 -27.48 -17.00
N ALA A 261 6.54 -26.88 -18.10
CA ALA A 261 5.73 -26.74 -19.31
C ALA A 261 5.31 -28.10 -19.87
N THR A 262 6.23 -29.07 -19.92
CA THR A 262 5.93 -30.43 -20.41
C THR A 262 4.86 -31.13 -19.57
N GLU A 263 4.92 -31.02 -18.25
CA GLU A 263 3.91 -31.56 -17.35
C GLU A 263 2.52 -30.97 -17.63
N ARG A 264 2.43 -29.63 -17.68
CA ARG A 264 1.17 -28.92 -17.95
C ARG A 264 0.60 -29.25 -19.33
N LEU A 265 1.45 -29.29 -20.36
CA LEU A 265 1.06 -29.58 -21.74
C LEU A 265 0.65 -31.04 -21.91
N THR A 266 1.33 -31.97 -21.23
CA THR A 266 0.95 -33.38 -21.19
C THR A 266 -0.46 -33.54 -20.64
N GLY A 267 -0.75 -32.90 -19.50
CA GLY A 267 -2.10 -32.91 -18.90
C GLY A 267 -3.16 -32.28 -19.82
N PHE A 268 -2.85 -31.16 -20.47
CA PHE A 268 -3.77 -30.50 -21.42
C PHE A 268 -4.10 -31.39 -22.62
N PHE A 269 -3.08 -31.97 -23.27
CA PHE A 269 -3.27 -32.75 -24.47
C PHE A 269 -3.79 -34.16 -24.22
N GLU A 270 -3.86 -34.64 -22.99
CA GLU A 270 -4.39 -35.97 -22.71
C GLU A 270 -5.86 -36.14 -23.14
N GLY A 271 -6.65 -35.07 -23.06
CA GLY A 271 -8.06 -35.09 -23.49
C GLY A 271 -8.26 -35.08 -25.02
N THR A 272 -7.32 -34.51 -25.79
CA THR A 272 -7.47 -34.29 -27.25
C THR A 272 -6.52 -35.14 -28.10
N PHE A 273 -5.36 -35.49 -27.57
CA PHE A 273 -4.33 -36.32 -28.19
C PHE A 273 -3.77 -37.30 -27.14
N PRO A 274 -4.55 -38.30 -26.69
CA PRO A 274 -4.17 -39.18 -25.58
C PRO A 274 -2.83 -39.89 -25.83
N GLY A 275 -1.99 -40.00 -24.80
CA GLY A 275 -0.65 -40.57 -24.92
C GLY A 275 -0.67 -42.01 -25.46
N GLU A 276 -1.58 -42.85 -24.96
CA GLU A 276 -1.70 -44.25 -25.37
C GLU A 276 -2.06 -44.44 -26.86
N ARG A 277 -2.88 -43.53 -27.39
CA ARG A 277 -3.34 -43.57 -28.79
C ARG A 277 -2.39 -42.85 -29.74
N CYS A 278 -1.76 -41.79 -29.24
CA CYS A 278 -0.99 -40.84 -30.03
C CYS A 278 0.50 -40.93 -29.77
N ALA A 279 0.95 -41.99 -29.10
CA ALA A 279 2.35 -42.38 -28.99
C ALA A 279 2.91 -42.64 -30.39
N GLY A 280 3.38 -41.57 -31.04
CA GLY A 280 4.39 -41.68 -32.08
C GLY A 280 5.66 -42.23 -31.45
N ALA A 281 6.38 -43.09 -32.19
CA ALA A 281 7.61 -43.76 -31.78
C ALA A 281 8.41 -42.90 -30.80
N ARG A 282 8.57 -43.42 -29.58
CA ARG A 282 9.43 -42.90 -28.52
C ARG A 282 10.66 -42.28 -29.17
N ALA A 283 10.93 -41.01 -28.86
CA ALA A 283 12.00 -40.17 -29.38
C ALA A 283 13.36 -40.88 -29.52
N GLU A 284 13.50 -41.74 -30.53
CA GLU A 284 14.77 -42.34 -30.92
C GLU A 284 15.44 -41.33 -31.84
N ALA A 285 16.07 -40.37 -31.18
CA ALA A 285 17.06 -39.42 -31.70
C ALA A 285 16.62 -38.54 -32.89
N ARG A 286 16.39 -37.24 -32.62
CA ARG A 286 17.07 -36.10 -33.29
C ARG A 286 16.34 -34.75 -33.09
N ALA A 287 16.70 -34.09 -31.98
CA ALA A 287 16.94 -32.65 -31.80
C ALA A 287 16.87 -32.40 -30.29
N ALA A 288 17.87 -31.75 -29.69
CA ALA A 288 17.98 -31.55 -28.24
C ALA A 288 16.86 -30.65 -27.63
N GLU A 289 15.85 -30.29 -28.44
CA GLU A 289 14.91 -29.19 -28.20
C GLU A 289 13.44 -29.63 -28.21
N VAL A 290 13.11 -30.84 -28.66
CA VAL A 290 11.71 -31.32 -28.68
C VAL A 290 11.35 -31.92 -27.33
N LEU A 291 10.39 -31.31 -26.64
CA LEU A 291 9.96 -31.70 -25.30
C LEU A 291 8.82 -32.75 -25.33
N LEU A 292 7.90 -32.60 -26.28
CA LEU A 292 6.75 -33.49 -26.45
C LEU A 292 6.39 -33.57 -27.92
N GLU A 293 6.22 -34.79 -28.43
CA GLU A 293 5.67 -35.03 -29.76
C GLU A 293 4.60 -36.12 -29.68
N ARG A 294 3.42 -35.84 -30.24
CA ARG A 294 2.29 -36.79 -30.33
C ARG A 294 1.74 -36.78 -31.75
N ALA A 295 1.43 -37.93 -32.30
CA ALA A 295 0.86 -38.03 -33.64
C ALA A 295 -0.20 -39.13 -33.73
N CYS A 296 -1.41 -38.77 -34.16
CA CYS A 296 -2.55 -39.68 -34.32
C CYS A 296 -3.65 -39.00 -35.12
N ASP A 297 -4.57 -39.78 -35.68
CA ASP A 297 -5.80 -39.29 -36.31
C ASP A 297 -5.59 -38.24 -37.42
N GLY A 298 -4.45 -38.25 -38.09
CA GLY A 298 -4.09 -37.24 -39.09
C GLY A 298 -3.65 -35.89 -38.49
N PHE A 299 -3.23 -35.86 -37.23
CA PHE A 299 -2.69 -34.70 -36.55
C PHE A 299 -1.34 -35.00 -35.90
N ARG A 300 -0.50 -33.96 -35.78
CA ARG A 300 0.75 -33.95 -35.05
C ARG A 300 0.79 -32.75 -34.11
N VAL A 301 1.08 -33.01 -32.84
CA VAL A 301 1.40 -32.02 -31.83
C VAL A 301 2.91 -32.05 -31.60
N ARG A 302 3.56 -30.90 -31.64
CA ARG A 302 5.00 -30.75 -31.37
C ARG A 302 5.20 -29.60 -30.40
N VAL A 303 5.90 -29.88 -29.31
CA VAL A 303 6.33 -28.91 -28.30
C VAL A 303 7.84 -28.85 -28.34
N ALA A 304 8.40 -27.67 -28.56
CA ALA A 304 9.83 -27.45 -28.64
C ALA A 304 10.24 -26.25 -27.80
N ALA A 305 11.38 -26.36 -27.12
CA ALA A 305 11.99 -25.26 -26.40
C ALA A 305 13.00 -24.52 -27.29
N GLY A 306 13.13 -23.21 -27.06
CA GLY A 306 14.21 -22.41 -27.62
C GLY A 306 15.58 -22.85 -27.10
N THR A 307 16.64 -22.61 -27.88
CA THR A 307 18.00 -23.06 -27.55
C THR A 307 18.78 -22.10 -26.65
N GLY A 308 18.44 -20.82 -26.71
CA GLY A 308 19.12 -19.74 -26.01
C GLY A 308 18.16 -18.69 -25.47
N LEU A 309 18.75 -17.68 -24.85
CA LEU A 309 18.05 -16.53 -24.31
C LEU A 309 17.28 -15.79 -25.41
N GLY A 310 15.99 -15.54 -25.17
CA GLY A 310 15.11 -14.85 -26.10
C GLY A 310 14.66 -15.70 -27.29
N ASP A 311 15.08 -16.96 -27.38
CA ASP A 311 14.56 -17.87 -28.40
C ASP A 311 13.10 -18.22 -28.12
N ASP A 312 12.35 -18.38 -29.20
CA ASP A 312 10.96 -18.81 -29.14
C ASP A 312 10.84 -20.25 -28.64
N ASP A 313 10.10 -20.43 -27.55
CA ASP A 313 9.48 -21.70 -27.25
C ASP A 313 8.21 -21.86 -28.11
N VAL A 314 7.91 -23.08 -28.55
CA VAL A 314 6.92 -23.33 -29.61
C VAL A 314 6.03 -24.51 -29.27
N ILE A 315 4.73 -24.29 -29.33
CA ILE A 315 3.71 -25.33 -29.29
C ILE A 315 2.99 -25.29 -30.64
N GLU A 316 3.15 -26.34 -31.43
CA GLU A 316 2.59 -26.46 -32.77
C GLU A 316 1.61 -27.64 -32.82
N VAL A 317 0.47 -27.40 -33.44
CA VAL A 317 -0.45 -28.47 -33.83
C VAL A 317 -0.70 -28.35 -35.32
N ALA A 318 -0.50 -29.44 -36.04
CA ALA A 318 -0.61 -29.51 -37.49
C ALA A 318 -1.46 -30.70 -37.90
N ARG A 319 -2.29 -30.50 -38.92
CA ARG A 319 -2.93 -31.63 -39.61
C ARG A 319 -1.90 -32.26 -40.54
N THR A 320 -1.48 -33.48 -40.24
CA THR A 320 -0.65 -34.28 -41.15
C THR A 320 -1.55 -34.68 -42.31
N THR A 321 -1.14 -34.38 -43.54
CA THR A 321 -1.85 -34.78 -44.76
C THR A 321 -2.19 -36.28 -44.68
N PRO A 322 -3.41 -36.71 -45.06
CA PRO A 322 -3.56 -38.07 -45.55
C PRO A 322 -2.73 -38.26 -46.83
#